data_AF-A0A7Y7PM60-F1
#
_entry.id   AF-A0A7Y7PM60-F1
#
_cell.length_a   1.000
_cell.length_b   1.000
_cell.length_c   1.000
_cell.angle_alpha   90.00
_cell.angle_beta   90.00
_cell.angle_gamma   90.00
#
_symmetry.space_group_name_H-M   'P 1'
#
loop_
_entity.id
_entity.type
_entity.pdbx_description
1 polymer ?
#
loop_
_entity_poly.entity_id
_entity_poly.type
_entity_poly.pdbx_seq_one_letter_code
_entity_poly.pdbx_strand_id
1 'polypeptide(L)'
;MIFLTQTDFNRLEQELRVELPVYYKNFHLQETELIQKMRQGPLTDQEHLSLATDAEWLLQTNKEIGVPRQVGPCRGKFCIGTDGGGNDFFISLETSADTTVYQAAHDGFPREEIYDEEIDDFIWSHEGLHMGQDLKDFVKQDIQANKEYEENQE
;
A
#
# COMPACT_ATOMS: atom_id res chain seq x y z
N MET A 1 -15.97 9.03 -7.10
CA MET A 1 -15.03 8.01 -6.61
C MET A 1 -14.47 7.30 -7.82
N ILE A 2 -13.15 7.28 -7.96
CA ILE A 2 -12.43 6.65 -9.09
C ILE A 2 -12.02 5.26 -8.62
N PHE A 3 -12.22 4.24 -9.47
CA PHE A 3 -11.78 2.87 -9.24
C PHE A 3 -10.82 2.47 -10.35
N LEU A 4 -9.82 1.66 -10.01
CA LEU A 4 -8.91 1.10 -11.00
C LEU A 4 -9.64 0.07 -11.87
N THR A 5 -9.44 0.19 -13.18
CA THR A 5 -9.93 -0.73 -14.19
C THR A 5 -8.81 -1.63 -14.71
N GLN A 6 -9.16 -2.65 -15.50
CA GLN A 6 -8.15 -3.47 -16.17
C GLN A 6 -7.24 -2.64 -17.09
N THR A 7 -7.78 -1.60 -17.72
CA THR A 7 -7.00 -0.66 -18.55
C THR A 7 -5.97 0.08 -17.72
N ASP A 8 -6.33 0.50 -16.49
CA ASP A 8 -5.42 1.19 -15.59
C ASP A 8 -4.28 0.28 -15.13
N PHE A 9 -4.59 -0.99 -14.80
CA PHE A 9 -3.56 -1.97 -14.46
C PHE A 9 -2.61 -2.26 -15.62
N ASN A 10 -3.14 -2.45 -16.82
CA ASN A 10 -2.30 -2.66 -18.00
C ASN A 10 -1.35 -1.48 -18.22
N ARG A 11 -1.84 -0.25 -18.00
CA ARG A 11 -1.02 0.97 -18.10
C ARG A 11 0.06 1.02 -17.01
N LEU A 12 -0.29 0.76 -15.76
CA LEU A 12 0.66 0.72 -14.64
C LEU A 12 1.79 -0.29 -14.91
N GLU A 13 1.44 -1.52 -15.28
CA GLU A 13 2.38 -2.59 -15.60
C GLU A 13 3.30 -2.21 -16.77
N GLN A 14 2.73 -1.61 -17.83
CA GLN A 14 3.49 -1.17 -19.00
C GLN A 14 4.45 -0.03 -18.69
N GLU A 15 3.97 1.02 -18.00
CA GLU A 15 4.77 2.23 -17.76
C GLU A 15 5.84 2.02 -16.69
N LEU A 16 5.52 1.25 -15.64
CA LEU A 16 6.47 0.90 -14.59
C LEU A 16 7.34 -0.29 -14.99
N ARG A 17 6.99 -1.06 -16.03
CA ARG A 17 7.70 -2.29 -16.45
C ARG A 17 7.75 -3.33 -15.33
N VAL A 18 6.61 -3.56 -14.69
CA VAL A 18 6.41 -4.57 -13.65
C VAL A 18 5.20 -5.44 -13.98
N GLU A 19 5.13 -6.62 -13.37
CA GLU A 19 3.91 -7.40 -13.31
C GLU A 19 3.30 -7.21 -11.91
N LEU A 20 2.08 -6.68 -11.85
CA LEU A 20 1.38 -6.50 -10.59
C LEU A 20 0.75 -7.83 -10.17
N PRO A 21 0.80 -8.18 -8.87
CA PRO A 21 0.22 -9.43 -8.38
C PRO A 21 -1.25 -9.56 -8.74
N VAL A 22 -1.65 -10.78 -9.15
CA VAL A 22 -3.04 -11.07 -9.53
C VAL A 22 -4.02 -10.81 -8.38
N TYR A 23 -3.62 -11.09 -7.13
CA TYR A 23 -4.48 -10.83 -5.97
C TYR A 23 -4.78 -9.33 -5.80
N TYR A 24 -3.81 -8.46 -6.06
CA TYR A 24 -3.96 -7.01 -5.97
C TYR A 24 -4.92 -6.49 -7.04
N LYS A 25 -4.72 -6.93 -8.30
CA LYS A 25 -5.63 -6.60 -9.41
C LYS A 25 -7.05 -7.09 -9.14
N ASN A 26 -7.20 -8.35 -8.73
CA ASN A 26 -8.51 -8.94 -8.43
C ASN A 26 -9.23 -8.21 -7.30
N PHE A 27 -8.51 -7.81 -6.24
CA PHE A 27 -9.09 -7.06 -5.14
C PHE A 27 -9.75 -5.76 -5.64
N HIS A 28 -9.03 -4.94 -6.41
CA HIS A 28 -9.57 -3.70 -6.96
C HIS A 28 -10.74 -3.91 -7.94
N LEU A 29 -10.70 -4.98 -8.74
CA LEU A 29 -11.74 -5.25 -9.74
C LEU A 29 -13.01 -5.88 -9.14
N GLN A 30 -12.91 -6.59 -8.01
CA GLN A 30 -14.00 -7.40 -7.47
C GLN A 30 -14.54 -6.88 -6.13
N GLU A 31 -13.72 -6.24 -5.30
CA GLU A 31 -14.09 -5.80 -3.94
C GLU A 31 -14.46 -4.30 -3.90
N THR A 32 -15.15 -3.81 -4.95
CA THR A 32 -15.48 -2.38 -5.11
C THR A 32 -16.34 -1.84 -3.96
N GLU A 33 -17.24 -2.65 -3.39
CA GLU A 33 -18.05 -2.26 -2.24
C GLU A 33 -17.20 -2.03 -0.98
N LEU A 34 -16.16 -2.85 -0.77
CA LEU A 34 -15.28 -2.72 0.38
C LEU A 34 -14.41 -1.47 0.26
N ILE A 35 -13.85 -1.25 -0.93
CA ILE A 35 -13.11 -0.02 -1.26
C ILE A 35 -14.00 1.21 -1.09
N GLN A 36 -15.26 1.15 -1.54
CA GLN A 36 -16.19 2.25 -1.37
C GLN A 36 -16.44 2.58 0.11
N LYS A 37 -16.60 1.56 0.96
CA LYS A 37 -16.77 1.76 2.42
C LYS A 37 -15.54 2.39 3.06
N MET A 38 -14.34 1.93 2.70
CA MET A 38 -13.08 2.51 3.15
C MET A 38 -13.00 4.00 2.82
N ARG A 39 -13.39 4.38 1.60
CA ARG A 39 -13.38 5.77 1.10
C ARG A 39 -14.47 6.68 1.66
N GLN A 40 -15.30 6.21 2.58
CA GLN A 40 -16.36 7.01 3.22
C GLN A 40 -15.97 7.49 4.63
N GLY A 41 -14.82 7.06 5.16
CA GLY A 41 -14.36 7.44 6.49
C GLY A 41 -13.91 8.91 6.59
N PRO A 42 -13.75 9.43 7.82
CA PRO A 42 -13.36 10.82 8.06
C PRO A 42 -11.87 11.07 7.75
N LEU A 43 -11.03 10.02 7.74
CA LEU A 43 -9.60 10.11 7.47
C LEU A 43 -9.29 9.96 5.97
N THR A 44 -10.24 10.19 5.06
CA THR A 44 -10.04 9.93 3.62
C THR A 44 -9.84 11.21 2.81
N ASP A 45 -9.21 12.23 3.38
CA ASP A 45 -8.81 13.39 2.59
C ASP A 45 -7.73 13.02 1.55
N GLN A 46 -7.30 13.98 0.73
CA GLN A 46 -6.34 13.70 -0.33
C GLN A 46 -4.96 13.28 0.20
N GLU A 47 -4.66 13.55 1.48
CA GLU A 47 -3.36 13.28 2.08
C GLU A 47 -3.33 11.86 2.67
N HIS A 48 -4.46 11.34 3.17
CA HIS A 48 -4.57 9.99 3.68
C HIS A 48 -5.30 9.06 2.68
N LEU A 49 -4.50 8.24 2.00
CA LEU A 49 -4.92 7.25 1.02
C LEU A 49 -4.37 5.86 1.38
N SER A 50 -4.91 5.23 2.43
CA SER A 50 -4.49 3.89 2.92
C SER A 50 -4.36 2.86 1.78
N LEU A 51 -5.31 2.87 0.84
CA LEU A 51 -5.23 2.17 -0.44
C LEU A 51 -5.65 3.09 -1.60
N ALA A 52 -4.69 3.50 -2.42
CA ALA A 52 -4.88 4.33 -3.60
C ALA A 52 -5.76 3.64 -4.66
N THR A 53 -6.70 4.40 -5.23
CA THR A 53 -7.59 3.95 -6.31
C THR A 53 -7.43 4.78 -7.59
N ASP A 54 -6.43 5.67 -7.61
CA ASP A 54 -6.08 6.54 -8.72
C ASP A 54 -4.81 6.03 -9.39
N ALA A 55 -4.90 5.74 -10.69
CA ALA A 55 -3.80 5.23 -11.48
C ALA A 55 -2.67 6.26 -11.67
N GLU A 56 -3.00 7.56 -11.75
CA GLU A 56 -1.98 8.61 -11.90
C GLU A 56 -1.15 8.74 -10.63
N TRP A 57 -1.81 8.72 -9.47
CA TRP A 57 -1.12 8.75 -8.18
C TRP A 57 -0.18 7.54 -8.04
N LEU A 58 -0.70 6.33 -8.30
CA LEU A 58 0.10 5.10 -8.23
C LEU A 58 1.29 5.15 -9.17
N LEU A 59 1.10 5.66 -10.38
CA LEU A 59 2.15 5.79 -11.37
C LEU A 59 3.22 6.81 -10.94
N GLN A 60 2.80 7.97 -10.45
CA GLN A 60 3.72 9.02 -10.01
C GLN A 60 4.54 8.55 -8.81
N THR A 61 3.88 8.10 -7.74
CA THR A 61 4.52 7.65 -6.50
C THR A 61 5.50 6.51 -6.76
N ASN A 62 5.10 5.49 -7.52
CA ASN A 62 5.99 4.36 -7.79
C ASN A 62 7.15 4.72 -8.73
N LYS A 63 7.01 5.73 -9.61
CA LYS A 63 8.13 6.27 -10.39
C LYS A 63 9.14 7.01 -9.50
N GLU A 64 8.65 7.79 -8.53
CA GLU A 64 9.50 8.52 -7.57
C GLU A 64 10.29 7.56 -6.67
N ILE A 65 9.66 6.45 -6.24
CA ILE A 65 10.33 5.36 -5.51
C ILE A 65 11.33 4.60 -6.39
N GLY A 66 11.13 4.58 -7.71
CA GLY A 66 12.00 3.91 -8.68
C GLY A 66 11.63 2.45 -8.97
N VAL A 67 10.33 2.11 -8.91
CA VAL A 67 9.82 0.76 -9.20
C VAL A 67 9.97 0.41 -10.70
N PRO A 68 10.44 -0.80 -11.08
CA PRO A 68 10.94 -1.86 -10.21
C PRO A 68 12.31 -1.51 -9.67
N ARG A 69 12.41 -1.43 -8.35
CA ARG A 69 13.66 -1.17 -7.69
C ARG A 69 14.40 -2.48 -7.45
N GLN A 70 15.63 -2.57 -7.96
CA GLN A 70 16.45 -3.79 -7.90
C GLN A 70 17.39 -3.82 -6.68
N VAL A 71 17.70 -2.66 -6.10
CA VAL A 71 18.59 -2.48 -4.94
C VAL A 71 18.18 -1.26 -4.13
N GLY A 72 18.52 -1.23 -2.84
CA GLY A 72 18.19 -0.14 -1.95
C GLY A 72 16.77 -0.23 -1.37
N PRO A 73 16.30 0.84 -0.69
CA PRO A 73 15.07 0.78 0.10
C PRO A 73 13.82 0.55 -0.76
N CYS A 74 12.95 -0.33 -0.30
CA CYS A 74 11.74 -0.77 -1.00
C CYS A 74 12.04 -1.58 -2.27
N ARG A 75 13.16 -2.31 -2.30
CA ARG A 75 13.46 -3.27 -3.36
C ARG A 75 12.33 -4.30 -3.46
N GLY A 76 11.89 -4.56 -4.69
CA GLY A 76 10.84 -5.55 -4.94
C GLY A 76 9.49 -5.23 -4.30
N LYS A 77 9.24 -3.97 -3.91
CA LYS A 77 7.96 -3.51 -3.37
C LYS A 77 7.25 -2.57 -4.33
N PHE A 78 5.93 -2.49 -4.16
CA PHE A 78 5.05 -1.56 -4.86
C PHE A 78 4.22 -0.80 -3.84
N CYS A 79 4.30 0.52 -3.86
CA CYS A 79 3.54 1.38 -2.97
C CYS A 79 2.07 1.42 -3.41
N ILE A 80 1.17 1.13 -2.48
CA ILE A 80 -0.28 1.07 -2.71
C ILE A 80 -1.03 2.18 -2.00
N GLY A 81 -0.38 2.98 -1.15
CA GLY A 81 -1.06 4.01 -0.37
C GLY A 81 -0.12 4.70 0.61
N THR A 82 -0.65 5.72 1.29
CA THR A 82 0.04 6.51 2.31
C THR A 82 -0.96 7.01 3.34
N ASP A 83 -0.54 7.23 4.58
CA ASP A 83 -1.38 7.85 5.61
C ASP A 83 -1.26 9.38 5.68
N GLY A 84 -0.43 9.97 4.81
CA GLY A 84 -0.16 11.42 4.77
C GLY A 84 0.80 11.91 5.86
N GLY A 85 1.11 11.08 6.85
CA GLY A 85 2.05 11.33 7.95
C GLY A 85 3.47 10.83 7.67
N GLY A 86 3.75 10.37 6.45
CA GLY A 86 5.03 9.79 6.07
C GLY A 86 5.11 8.27 6.27
N ASN A 87 3.99 7.60 6.51
CA ASN A 87 3.94 6.14 6.51
C ASN A 87 3.31 5.64 5.20
N ASP A 88 4.10 4.90 4.43
CA ASP A 88 3.67 4.37 3.13
C ASP A 88 3.34 2.88 3.23
N PHE A 89 2.33 2.45 2.48
CA PHE A 89 1.85 1.08 2.45
C PHE A 89 2.32 0.37 1.19
N PHE A 90 2.79 -0.88 1.31
CA PHE A 90 3.41 -1.63 0.23
C PHE A 90 2.87 -3.04 0.09
N ILE A 91 2.99 -3.58 -1.12
CA ILE A 91 2.87 -5.01 -1.41
C ILE A 91 4.15 -5.54 -2.05
N SER A 92 4.29 -6.86 -2.01
CA SER A 92 5.42 -7.58 -2.61
C SER A 92 5.25 -7.76 -4.12
N LEU A 93 6.30 -7.46 -4.88
CA LEU A 93 6.43 -7.82 -6.30
C LEU A 93 7.26 -9.09 -6.51
N GLU A 94 7.96 -9.57 -5.48
CA GLU A 94 8.94 -10.66 -5.60
C GLU A 94 8.28 -12.05 -5.67
N THR A 95 7.12 -12.21 -5.03
CA THR A 95 6.41 -13.48 -4.92
C THR A 95 4.91 -13.25 -5.01
N SER A 96 4.25 -13.92 -5.95
CA SER A 96 2.80 -13.85 -6.11
C SER A 96 2.02 -14.53 -4.97
N ALA A 97 2.70 -15.31 -4.12
CA ALA A 97 2.10 -15.97 -2.96
C ALA A 97 2.11 -15.09 -1.71
N ASP A 98 2.90 -14.01 -1.73
CA ASP A 98 2.99 -13.05 -0.64
C ASP A 98 1.88 -12.01 -0.82
N THR A 99 0.85 -12.13 0.01
CA THR A 99 -0.31 -11.23 0.00
C THR A 99 -0.22 -10.13 1.05
N THR A 100 0.83 -10.14 1.87
CA THR A 100 0.99 -9.25 3.01
C THR A 100 1.01 -7.79 2.58
N VAL A 101 0.32 -6.96 3.34
CA VAL A 101 0.44 -5.50 3.24
C VAL A 101 1.45 -5.04 4.28
N TYR A 102 2.47 -4.34 3.80
CA TYR A 102 3.52 -3.79 4.64
C TYR A 102 3.31 -2.29 4.88
N GLN A 103 3.81 -1.76 5.98
CA GLN A 103 3.95 -0.33 6.20
C GLN A 103 5.41 0.00 6.47
N ALA A 104 5.98 0.91 5.68
CA ALA A 104 7.24 1.54 6.04
C ALA A 104 6.90 2.80 6.86
N ALA A 105 6.99 2.66 8.19
CA ALA A 105 6.70 3.76 9.10
C ALA A 105 7.99 4.56 9.40
N HIS A 106 7.92 5.89 9.32
CA HIS A 106 9.07 6.75 9.59
C HIS A 106 9.41 6.84 11.09
N ASP A 107 8.40 6.77 11.96
CA ASP A 107 8.54 7.05 13.41
C ASP A 107 8.12 5.87 14.32
N GLY A 108 7.71 4.74 13.75
CA GLY A 108 7.12 3.63 14.51
C GLY A 108 8.12 2.75 15.25
N PHE A 109 9.37 2.68 14.77
CA PHE A 109 10.38 1.74 15.27
C PHE A 109 11.79 2.36 15.24
N PRO A 110 12.70 1.94 16.14
CA PRO A 110 14.11 2.26 16.01
C PRO A 110 14.61 1.78 14.63
N ARG A 111 15.36 2.64 13.93
CA ARG A 111 15.83 2.35 12.57
C ARG A 111 16.63 1.04 12.52
N GLU A 112 17.37 0.74 13.59
CA GLU A 112 18.23 -0.44 13.69
C GLU A 112 17.42 -1.76 13.76
N GLU A 113 16.13 -1.70 14.10
CA GLU A 113 15.24 -2.87 14.19
C GLU A 113 14.57 -3.19 12.85
N ILE A 114 14.34 -2.16 12.02
CA ILE A 114 13.54 -2.26 10.80
C ILE A 114 14.32 -2.02 9.51
N TYR A 115 15.58 -1.60 9.59
CA TYR A 115 16.44 -1.31 8.45
C TYR A 115 17.75 -2.09 8.53
N ASP A 116 18.11 -2.75 7.44
CA ASP A 116 19.38 -3.45 7.28
C ASP A 116 20.31 -2.59 6.42
N GLU A 117 21.36 -2.05 7.05
CA GLU A 117 22.36 -1.20 6.39
C GLU A 117 23.26 -1.97 5.40
N GLU A 118 23.41 -3.29 5.56
CA GLU A 118 24.27 -4.08 4.67
C GLU A 118 23.63 -4.25 3.29
N ILE A 119 22.30 -4.44 3.26
CA ILE A 119 21.53 -4.56 2.02
C ILE A 119 20.86 -3.24 1.60
N ASP A 120 20.95 -2.21 2.43
CA ASP A 120 20.34 -0.89 2.26
C ASP A 120 18.82 -0.98 2.04
N ASP A 121 18.10 -1.76 2.86
CA ASP A 121 16.66 -1.97 2.70
C ASP A 121 15.96 -2.22 4.05
N PHE A 122 14.63 -2.12 4.05
CA PHE A 122 13.83 -2.51 5.19
C PHE A 122 13.87 -4.02 5.40
N ILE A 123 13.88 -4.44 6.66
CA ILE A 123 13.74 -5.83 7.07
C ILE A 123 12.26 -6.19 6.95
N TRP A 124 11.79 -6.45 5.73
CA TRP A 124 10.36 -6.72 5.44
C TRP A 124 9.80 -7.95 6.19
N SER A 125 10.65 -8.81 6.75
CA SER A 125 10.24 -9.91 7.64
C SER A 125 9.95 -9.46 9.08
N HIS A 126 10.25 -8.23 9.46
CA HIS A 126 9.99 -7.69 10.79
C HIS A 126 8.48 -7.53 11.00
N GLU A 127 7.92 -8.16 12.03
CA GLU A 127 6.47 -8.22 12.29
C GLU A 127 5.85 -6.81 12.45
N GLY A 128 6.62 -5.85 12.98
CA GLY A 128 6.18 -4.46 13.13
C GLY A 128 5.89 -3.73 11.81
N LEU A 129 6.40 -4.24 10.68
CA LEU A 129 6.10 -3.67 9.36
C LEU A 129 4.88 -4.33 8.69
N HIS A 130 4.22 -5.32 9.33
CA HIS A 130 3.10 -6.06 8.74
C HIS A 130 1.79 -5.43 9.20
N MET A 131 1.03 -4.85 8.27
CA MET A 131 -0.28 -4.22 8.57
C MET A 131 -1.47 -5.14 8.32
N GLY A 132 -1.32 -6.14 7.46
CA GLY A 132 -2.41 -7.07 7.16
C GLY A 132 -1.90 -8.30 6.45
N GLN A 133 -2.56 -9.44 6.69
CA GLN A 133 -2.21 -10.69 6.02
C GLN A 133 -2.56 -10.65 4.53
N ASP A 134 -3.59 -9.89 4.18
CA ASP A 134 -4.01 -9.59 2.82
C ASP A 134 -4.68 -8.20 2.73
N LEU A 135 -5.00 -7.77 1.52
CA LEU A 135 -5.67 -6.48 1.27
C LEU A 135 -7.07 -6.39 1.91
N LYS A 136 -7.78 -7.52 2.05
CA LYS A 136 -9.12 -7.53 2.61
C LYS A 136 -9.08 -7.34 4.11
N ASP A 137 -8.12 -7.96 4.79
CA ASP A 137 -7.80 -7.74 6.19
C ASP A 137 -7.37 -6.28 6.42
N PHE A 138 -6.38 -5.80 5.68
CA PHE A 138 -5.90 -4.42 5.75
C PHE A 138 -7.02 -3.38 5.59
N VAL A 139 -7.83 -3.47 4.54
CA VAL A 139 -8.92 -2.51 4.30
C VAL A 139 -10.01 -2.60 5.38
N LYS A 140 -10.26 -3.77 5.96
CA LYS A 140 -11.21 -3.89 7.08
C LYS A 140 -10.69 -3.23 8.34
N GLN A 141 -9.38 -3.36 8.62
CA GLN A 141 -8.75 -2.68 9.75
C GLN A 141 -8.82 -1.15 9.57
N ASP A 142 -8.56 -0.65 8.37
CA ASP A 142 -8.68 0.78 8.05
C ASP A 142 -10.12 1.31 8.23
N ILE A 143 -11.12 0.55 7.76
CA ILE A 143 -12.55 0.87 7.99
C ILE A 143 -12.86 0.90 9.49
N GLN A 144 -12.30 -0.02 10.27
CA GLN A 144 -12.54 -0.08 11.71
C GLN A 144 -11.89 1.10 12.44
N ALA A 145 -10.64 1.44 12.12
CA ALA A 145 -9.94 2.59 12.66
C ALA A 145 -10.68 3.90 12.37
N ASN A 146 -11.24 4.05 11.17
CA ASN A 146 -12.08 5.19 10.81
C ASN A 146 -13.31 5.34 11.71
N LYS A 147 -14.00 4.24 12.03
CA LYS A 147 -15.17 4.27 12.94
C LYS A 147 -14.78 4.65 14.36
N GLU A 148 -13.70 4.07 14.87
CA GLU A 148 -13.20 4.38 16.21
C GLU A 148 -12.79 5.85 16.32
N TYR A 149 -12.23 6.43 15.26
CA TYR A 149 -11.94 7.85 15.21
C TYR A 149 -13.22 8.70 15.31
N GLU A 150 -14.27 8.38 14.53
CA GLU A 150 -15.57 9.09 14.61
C GLU A 150 -16.16 9.03 16.03
N GLU A 151 -16.21 7.84 16.64
CA GLU A 151 -16.77 7.63 17.98
C GLU A 151 -16.03 8.42 19.08
N ASN A 152 -14.73 8.69 18.90
CA ASN A 152 -13.93 9.45 19.87
C ASN A 152 -13.98 10.97 19.67
N GLN A 153 -14.62 11.46 18.60
CA GLN A 153 -14.82 12.90 18.33
C GLN A 153 -16.21 13.41 18.76
N GLU A 154 -17.12 12.50 19.13
CA GLU A 154 -18.48 12.81 19.67
C GLU A 154 -18.50 12.92 21.20
#